data_AF-A0A382V059-F1
#
_entry.id   AF-A0A382V059-F1
#
_cell.length_a   1.000
_cell.length_b   1.000
_cell.length_c   1.000
_cell.angle_alpha   90.00
_cell.angle_beta   90.00
_cell.angle_gamma   90.00
#
_symmetry.space_group_name_H-M   'P 1'
#
loop_
_entity.id
_entity.type
_entity.pdbx_description
1 polymer ?
#
loop_
_entity_poly.entity_id
_entity_poly.type
_entity_poly.pdbx_seq_one_letter_code
_entity_poly.pdbx_strand_id
1 'polypeptide(L)' 'MDRKCPQCGSVDTGPSFTFDYDRDDSGRVIARNPFFACGGCEHTWQVEMVLVVAQPFDPDDDEAINGFVDAINKEVVDVD' A
#
# COMPACT_ATOMS: atom_id res chain seq x y z
N MET A 1 -0.57 -15.45 3.45
CA MET A 1 0.80 -15.40 2.88
C MET A 1 1.76 -15.09 4.01
N ASP A 2 2.71 -15.98 4.27
CA ASP A 2 3.72 -15.76 5.31
C ASP A 2 4.65 -14.64 4.82
N ARG A 3 4.56 -13.44 5.39
CA ARG A 3 5.34 -12.25 5.00
C ARG A 3 6.78 -12.32 5.52
N LYS A 4 7.30 -13.53 5.76
CA LYS A 4 8.64 -13.73 6.28
C LYS A 4 9.62 -13.83 5.13
N CYS A 5 10.82 -13.29 5.35
CA CYS A 5 11.91 -13.43 4.41
C CYS A 5 12.27 -14.92 4.26
N PRO A 6 12.27 -15.48 3.03
CA PRO A 6 12.61 -16.89 2.82
C PRO A 6 14.07 -17.21 3.16
N GLN A 7 14.95 -16.20 3.18
CA GLN A 7 16.37 -16.39 3.46
C GLN A 7 16.70 -16.35 4.96
N CYS A 8 16.11 -15.45 5.75
CA CYS A 8 16.48 -15.24 7.16
C CYS A 8 15.32 -15.36 8.16
N GLY A 9 14.08 -15.55 7.69
CA GLY A 9 12.89 -15.65 8.55
C GLY A 9 12.40 -14.34 9.16
N SER A 10 13.05 -13.20 8.87
CA SER A 10 12.62 -11.87 9.35
C SER A 10 11.22 -11.52 8.85
N VAL A 11 10.43 -10.84 9.70
CA VAL A 11 9.12 -10.26 9.34
C VAL A 11 9.21 -8.85 8.78
N ASP A 12 10.40 -8.24 8.85
CA ASP A 12 10.68 -6.92 8.29
C ASP A 12 10.86 -7.03 6.78
N THR A 13 9.73 -7.21 6.09
CA THR A 13 9.66 -7.37 4.63
C THR A 13 8.58 -6.48 4.05
N GLY A 14 8.79 -6.03 2.82
CA GLY A 14 7.81 -5.22 2.11
C GLY A 14 8.11 -5.12 0.62
N PRO A 15 7.16 -4.62 -0.17
CA PRO A 15 7.37 -4.37 -1.60
C PRO A 15 8.45 -3.30 -1.79
N SER A 16 9.41 -3.55 -2.69
CA SER A 16 10.51 -2.63 -2.98
C SER A 16 10.33 -1.93 -4.33
N PHE A 17 9.96 -2.67 -5.37
CA PHE A 17 9.66 -2.15 -6.70
C PHE A 17 8.78 -3.13 -7.48
N THR A 18 8.05 -2.62 -8.46
CA THR A 18 7.35 -3.40 -9.48
C THR A 18 7.78 -2.90 -10.85
N PHE A 19 8.02 -3.81 -11.81
CA PHE A 19 8.33 -3.42 -13.18
C PHE A 19 7.06 -3.19 -14.01
N ASP A 20 5.99 -3.92 -13.70
CA ASP A 20 4.73 -3.84 -14.41
C ASP A 20 3.64 -3.34 -13.44
N TYR A 21 3.01 -2.22 -13.80
CA TYR A 21 1.76 -1.79 -13.20
C TYR A 21 0.72 -1.60 -14.30
N ASP A 22 -0.50 -2.03 -14.03
CA ASP A 22 -1.65 -1.83 -14.88
C ASP A 22 -2.58 -0.79 -14.26
N ARG A 23 -3.38 -0.15 -15.08
CA ARG A 23 -4.57 0.57 -14.63
C ARG A 23 -5.81 -0.20 -15.08
N ASP A 24 -6.67 -0.57 -14.15
CA ASP A 24 -7.93 -1.27 -14.50
C ASP A 24 -9.04 -0.29 -14.91
N ASP A 25 -10.19 -0.84 -15.34
CA ASP A 25 -11.34 -0.05 -15.82
C ASP A 25 -11.94 0.85 -14.73
N SER A 26 -11.74 0.50 -13.45
CA SER A 26 -12.10 1.34 -12.29
C SER A 26 -11.05 2.40 -11.98
N GLY A 27 -9.99 2.50 -12.78
CA GLY A 27 -8.93 3.49 -12.63
C GLY A 27 -7.92 3.18 -11.52
N ARG A 28 -7.96 2.00 -10.89
CA ARG A 28 -7.02 1.56 -9.86
C ARG A 28 -5.67 1.24 -10.49
N VAL A 29 -4.59 1.63 -9.83
CA VAL A 29 -3.22 1.26 -10.18
C VAL A 29 -2.87 -0.04 -9.48
N ILE A 30 -2.59 -1.08 -10.25
CA ILE A 30 -2.37 -2.43 -9.79
C ILE A 30 -0.98 -2.88 -10.17
N ALA A 31 -0.17 -3.29 -9.19
CA ALA A 31 1.08 -3.99 -9.41
C ALA A 31 0.86 -5.50 -9.36
N ARG A 32 1.42 -6.23 -10.33
CA ARG A 32 1.35 -7.69 -10.38
C ARG A 32 2.73 -8.28 -10.09
N ASN A 33 2.73 -9.30 -9.27
CA ASN A 33 3.91 -10.06 -8.87
C ASN A 33 5.10 -9.17 -8.45
N PRO A 34 4.92 -8.27 -7.45
CA PRO A 34 5.94 -7.31 -7.05
C PRO A 34 7.18 -8.01 -6.46
N PHE A 35 8.32 -7.32 -6.52
CA PHE A 35 9.49 -7.70 -5.74
C PHE A 35 9.34 -7.23 -4.30
N PHE A 36 9.63 -8.12 -3.37
CA PHE A 36 9.77 -7.82 -1.96
C PHE A 36 11.25 -7.70 -1.62
N ALA A 37 11.56 -6.86 -0.63
CA ALA A 37 12.86 -6.77 0.00
C ALA A 37 12.73 -7.07 1.50
N CYS A 38 13.76 -7.69 2.06
CA CYS A 38 13.90 -7.90 3.50
C CYS A 38 14.81 -6.81 4.10
N GLY A 39 14.32 -6.00 5.03
CA GLY A 39 15.15 -5.02 5.74
C GLY A 39 16.25 -5.65 6.59
N GLY A 40 16.04 -6.89 7.07
CA GLY A 40 17.03 -7.59 7.90
C GLY A 40 18.22 -8.25 7.18
N CYS A 41 18.13 -8.54 5.87
CA CYS A 41 19.23 -9.19 5.13
C CYS A 41 19.35 -8.77 3.67
N GLU A 42 18.60 -7.74 3.25
CA GLU A 42 18.58 -7.16 1.90
C GLU A 42 18.18 -8.14 0.77
N HIS A 43 17.80 -9.37 1.12
CA HIS A 43 17.30 -10.34 0.15
C HIS A 43 16.08 -9.80 -0.58
N THR A 44 16.06 -9.97 -1.91
CA THR A 44 14.94 -9.62 -2.77
C THR A 44 14.37 -10.85 -3.48
N TRP A 45 13.05 -10.95 -3.54
CA TRP A 45 12.36 -12.05 -4.20
C TRP A 45 11.02 -11.61 -4.79
N GLN A 46 10.58 -12.27 -5.85
CA GLN A 46 9.28 -12.02 -6.46
C GLN A 46 8.19 -12.75 -5.68
N VAL A 47 7.08 -12.07 -5.38
CA VAL A 47 5.92 -12.65 -4.70
C VAL A 47 4.76 -12.71 -5.67
N GLU A 48 4.20 -13.89 -5.90
CA GLU A 48 3.00 -14.04 -6.75
C GLU A 48 1.77 -13.46 -6.04
N MET A 49 1.39 -12.23 -6.39
CA MET A 49 0.23 -11.53 -5.83
C MET A 49 -0.17 -10.31 -6.67
N VAL A 50 -1.36 -9.79 -6.38
CA VAL A 50 -1.87 -8.52 -6.93
C VAL A 50 -1.90 -7.48 -5.81
N LEU A 51 -1.23 -6.35 -6.01
CA LEU A 51 -1.15 -5.25 -5.06
C LEU A 51 -1.85 -4.02 -5.64
N VAL A 52 -2.87 -3.50 -4.98
CA VAL A 52 -3.47 -2.20 -5.33
C VAL A 52 -2.57 -1.11 -4.74
N VAL A 53 -1.89 -0.36 -5.61
CA VAL A 53 -0.96 0.71 -5.23
C VAL A 53 -1.69 2.02 -4.99
N ALA A 54 -2.68 2.30 -5.83
CA ALA A 54 -3.54 3.46 -5.70
C ALA A 54 -4.95 3.09 -6.19
N GLN A 55 -5.95 3.65 -5.52
CA GLN A 55 -7.32 3.63 -5.98
C GLN A 55 -7.76 5.08 -6.19
N PRO A 56 -8.49 5.41 -7.26
CA PRO A 56 -9.15 6.70 -7.32
C PRO A 56 -10.08 6.80 -6.12
N PHE A 57 -10.05 7.94 -5.42
CA PHE A 57 -11.11 8.27 -4.48
C PHE A 57 -12.41 8.29 -5.26
N ASP A 58 -13.44 7.64 -4.74
CA ASP A 58 -14.78 7.82 -5.25
C ASP A 58 -15.21 9.24 -4.82
N PRO A 59 -15.33 10.19 -5.76
CA PRO A 59 -15.64 11.58 -5.41
C PRO A 59 -17.05 11.73 -4.80
N ASP A 60 -17.90 10.70 -4.92
CA ASP A 60 -19.25 10.66 -4.36
C ASP A 60 -19.31 9.90 -3.00
N ASP A 61 -18.17 9.47 -2.46
CA ASP A 61 -18.11 8.88 -1.12
C ASP A 61 -18.10 10.00 -0.06
N ASP A 62 -19.29 10.53 0.18
CA ASP A 62 -19.56 11.54 1.22
C ASP A 62 -18.99 11.12 2.59
N GLU A 63 -18.87 9.81 2.88
CA GLU A 63 -18.29 9.31 4.13
C GLU A 63 -16.78 9.55 4.19
N ALA A 64 -16.07 9.32 3.08
CA ALA A 64 -14.63 9.59 2.98
C ALA A 64 -14.31 11.10 3.06
N ILE A 65 -15.13 11.94 2.42
CA ILE A 65 -14.97 13.40 2.47
C ILE A 65 -15.25 13.91 3.90
N ASN A 66 -16.35 13.49 4.51
CA ASN A 66 -16.70 13.91 5.87
C ASN A 66 -15.67 13.43 6.90
N GLY A 67 -15.14 12.20 6.76
CA GLY A 67 -14.09 11.68 7.63
C GLY A 67 -12.77 12.47 7.54
N PHE A 68 -12.39 12.94 6.34
CA PHE A 68 -11.22 13.79 6.17
C PHE A 68 -11.41 15.19 6.78
N VAL A 69 -12.60 15.79 6.58
CA VAL A 69 -12.95 17.10 7.16
C VAL A 69 -12.95 17.03 8.70
N ASP A 70 -13.51 15.98 9.28
CA ASP A 70 -13.52 15.79 10.74
C ASP A 70 -12.10 15.61 11.31
N ALA A 71 -11.22 14.90 10.60
CA ALA A 71 -9.82 14.74 11.02
C ALA A 71 -9.06 16.08 11.03
N ILE A 72 -9.22 16.91 10.00
CA ILE A 72 -8.62 18.25 9.96
C ILE A 72 -9.18 19.13 11.07
N ASN A 73 -10.50 19.16 11.24
CA ASN A 73 -11.12 20.01 12.24
C ASN A 73 -10.74 19.60 13.67
N LYS A 74 -10.50 18.31 13.91
CA LYS A 74 -10.04 17.81 15.21
C LYS A 74 -8.61 18.27 15.55
N GLU A 75 -7.70 18.31 14.57
CA GLU A 75 -6.35 18.85 14.80
C GLU A 75 -6.33 20.36 15.07
N VAL A 76 -7.34 21.10 14.60
CA VAL A 76 -7.44 22.56 14.82
C VAL A 76 -7.99 22.90 16.21
N VAL A 77 -8.67 21.97 16.90
CA VAL A 77 -9.29 22.20 18.22
C VAL A 77 -8.37 21.80 19.39
N ASP A 78 -7.35 20.97 19.17
CA ASP A 78 -6.37 20.56 20.21
C ASP A 78 -5.16 21.52 20.32
N VAL A 79 -5.28 22.76 19.81
CA VAL A 79 -4.29 23.84 20.04
C VAL A 79 -4.81 24.78 21.13
N ASP A 80 -4.80 24.31 22.38
CA ASP A 80 -4.92 25.13 23.60
C ASP A 80 -3.70 24.88 24.51
#